data_AF-A0A2D4UPA1-F1
#
_entry.id   AF-A0A2D4UPA1-F1
#
_cell.length_a   1.000
_cell.length_b   1.000
_cell.length_c   1.000
_cell.angle_alpha   90.00
_cell.angle_beta   90.00
_cell.angle_gamma   90.00
#
_symmetry.space_group_name_H-M   'P 1'
#
loop_
_entity.id
_entity.type
_entity.pdbx_description
1 polymer ?
#
loop_
_entity_poly.entity_id
_entity_poly.type
_entity_poly.pdbx_seq_one_letter_code
_entity_poly.pdbx_strand_id
1 'polypeptide(L)'
;MNRYERQISLAEFGVDGQKKLAAAKILVVGAGGLASPVLQYLAGAGLGYIKVMDYDIVSVDNMHRQTIFRTDDIGLAKGGAAASNMRSLNPDCQMTPIIEPLTPDNIETHASDVDLVLDCADSFAVSYSLSDYCLNRLPLIHASVVGTAGYVGGFCYNAPSVRAVFPDLPKRFGSCAEDGVLGPIVGIIGSLQAQMTLAVITKQLSSPLGQLVTYDAIGNRFGGFRFDGVEEPDVALPFISPLQLKSDDLVIDLRTADEADLITADAQRLGIDQITPDLPLKGIGRVVLCCRSGQRAWAAAEKLSGFWSGSISLIAAGDQNFI
;
A
#
# COMPACT_ATOMS: atom_id res chain seq x y z
N MET A 1 30.73 -22.20 3.56
CA MET A 1 30.19 -21.03 4.25
C MET A 1 28.74 -20.91 3.84
N ASN A 2 27.82 -21.17 4.77
CA ASN A 2 26.39 -20.96 4.58
C ASN A 2 26.11 -19.45 4.63
N ARG A 3 25.37 -18.93 3.63
CA ARG A 3 25.05 -17.50 3.44
C ARG A 3 24.50 -16.85 4.72
N TYR A 4 23.77 -17.61 5.52
CA TYR A 4 23.01 -17.10 6.67
C TYR A 4 23.71 -17.31 8.03
N GLU A 5 24.97 -17.79 8.06
CA GLU A 5 25.69 -18.10 9.32
C GLU A 5 25.69 -16.93 10.32
N ARG A 6 25.84 -15.69 9.83
CA ARG A 6 25.94 -14.50 10.70
C ARG A 6 24.63 -14.17 11.40
N GLN A 7 23.50 -14.29 10.72
CA GLN A 7 22.18 -14.02 11.34
C GLN A 7 21.69 -15.22 12.17
N ILE A 8 22.01 -16.45 11.76
CA ILE A 8 21.73 -17.66 12.55
C ILE A 8 22.46 -17.62 13.91
N SER A 9 23.62 -16.97 13.99
CA SER A 9 24.38 -16.84 15.24
C SER A 9 23.72 -15.94 16.29
N LEU A 10 22.70 -15.13 15.92
CA LEU A 10 21.97 -14.28 16.85
C LEU A 10 21.02 -15.12 17.71
N ALA A 11 21.07 -14.96 19.03
CA ALA A 11 20.26 -15.76 19.96
C ALA A 11 18.75 -15.53 19.78
N GLU A 12 18.37 -14.30 19.42
CA GLU A 12 16.99 -13.86 19.20
C GLU A 12 16.41 -14.37 17.87
N PHE A 13 17.25 -14.89 16.96
CA PHE A 13 16.85 -15.37 15.64
C PHE A 13 17.11 -16.87 15.47
N GLY A 14 18.37 -17.29 15.58
CA GLY A 14 18.76 -18.69 15.58
C GLY A 14 18.45 -19.45 14.29
N VAL A 15 18.67 -20.77 14.35
CA VAL A 15 18.32 -21.70 13.26
C VAL A 15 16.80 -21.73 13.02
N ASP A 16 16.00 -21.59 14.08
CA ASP A 16 14.55 -21.67 14.02
C ASP A 16 13.94 -20.46 13.28
N GLY A 17 14.46 -19.25 13.55
CA GLY A 17 14.11 -18.04 12.80
C GLY A 17 14.42 -18.17 11.33
N GLN A 18 15.60 -18.71 10.97
CA GLN A 18 15.95 -18.93 9.57
C GLN A 18 15.00 -19.92 8.88
N LYS A 19 14.62 -21.01 9.55
CA LYS A 19 13.70 -22.00 8.99
C LYS A 19 12.33 -21.40 8.72
N LYS A 20 11.79 -20.60 9.66
CA LYS A 20 10.53 -19.88 9.46
C LYS A 20 10.63 -18.92 8.28
N LEU A 21 11.73 -18.19 8.18
CA LEU A 21 11.95 -17.23 7.10
C LEU A 21 12.04 -17.91 5.73
N ALA A 22 12.79 -19.01 5.63
CA ALA A 22 12.94 -19.78 4.39
C ALA A 22 11.65 -20.48 3.95
N ALA A 23 10.70 -20.72 4.87
CA ALA A 23 9.39 -21.29 4.56
C ALA A 23 8.33 -20.23 4.21
N ALA A 24 8.59 -18.96 4.54
CA ALA A 24 7.60 -17.90 4.44
C ALA A 24 7.41 -17.40 3.00
N LYS A 25 6.17 -17.00 2.72
CA LYS A 25 5.72 -16.37 1.47
C LYS A 25 5.13 -15.01 1.78
N ILE A 26 5.56 -13.97 1.06
CA ILE A 26 4.99 -12.62 1.22
C ILE A 26 4.53 -12.05 -0.10
N LEU A 27 3.58 -11.11 -0.02
CA LEU A 27 3.23 -10.20 -1.10
C LEU A 27 3.76 -8.80 -0.77
N VAL A 28 4.58 -8.25 -1.66
CA VAL A 28 5.04 -6.85 -1.62
C VAL A 28 4.31 -6.11 -2.73
N VAL A 29 3.48 -5.13 -2.36
CA VAL A 29 2.74 -4.28 -3.31
C VAL A 29 3.48 -2.96 -3.45
N GLY A 30 3.89 -2.63 -4.68
CA GLY A 30 4.83 -1.56 -4.99
C GLY A 30 6.28 -2.06 -5.00
N ALA A 31 7.03 -1.65 -6.02
CA ALA A 31 8.46 -1.90 -6.23
C ALA A 31 9.26 -0.58 -6.29
N GLY A 32 8.74 0.46 -5.60
CA GLY A 32 9.33 1.79 -5.54
C GLY A 32 10.42 1.95 -4.48
N GLY A 33 10.48 3.15 -3.90
CA GLY A 33 11.56 3.52 -2.99
C GLY A 33 11.51 2.75 -1.66
N LEU A 34 10.31 2.56 -1.09
CA LEU A 34 10.11 1.77 0.14
C LEU A 34 10.46 0.29 -0.09
N ALA A 35 10.02 -0.25 -1.23
CA ALA A 35 10.25 -1.64 -1.59
C ALA A 35 11.74 -1.95 -1.84
N SER A 36 12.55 -0.97 -2.24
CA SER A 36 13.97 -1.17 -2.53
C SER A 36 14.75 -1.80 -1.37
N PRO A 37 14.82 -1.19 -0.16
CA PRO A 37 15.44 -1.83 1.00
C PRO A 37 14.64 -3.07 1.46
N VAL A 38 13.31 -3.07 1.37
CA VAL A 38 12.48 -4.22 1.77
C VAL A 38 12.91 -5.49 1.05
N LEU A 39 12.93 -5.44 -0.28
CA LEU A 39 13.29 -6.57 -1.13
C LEU A 39 14.75 -6.96 -0.93
N GLN A 40 15.66 -5.98 -0.87
CA GLN A 40 17.09 -6.24 -0.67
C GLN A 40 17.37 -6.95 0.65
N TYR A 41 16.80 -6.47 1.76
CA TYR A 41 17.03 -7.06 3.07
C TYR A 41 16.32 -8.40 3.25
N LEU A 42 15.07 -8.54 2.81
CA LEU A 42 14.33 -9.80 2.98
C LEU A 42 14.85 -10.91 2.07
N ALA A 43 15.15 -10.62 0.80
CA ALA A 43 15.79 -11.59 -0.10
C ALA A 43 17.19 -11.94 0.40
N GLY A 44 17.98 -10.94 0.83
CA GLY A 44 19.32 -11.18 1.40
C GLY A 44 19.30 -12.03 2.68
N ALA A 45 18.27 -11.87 3.52
CA ALA A 45 18.06 -12.66 4.73
C ALA A 45 17.55 -14.09 4.44
N GLY A 46 17.21 -14.42 3.19
CA GLY A 46 16.78 -15.76 2.81
C GLY A 46 15.32 -16.05 3.15
N LEU A 47 14.45 -15.05 2.93
CA LEU A 47 13.02 -15.31 2.80
C LEU A 47 12.77 -16.27 1.63
N GLY A 48 11.87 -17.24 1.83
CA GLY A 48 11.61 -18.29 0.85
C GLY A 48 11.00 -17.79 -0.45
N TYR A 49 9.95 -16.96 -0.36
CA TYR A 49 9.18 -16.56 -1.52
C TYR A 49 8.64 -15.13 -1.42
N ILE A 50 8.86 -14.34 -2.47
CA ILE A 50 8.35 -12.97 -2.59
C ILE A 50 7.56 -12.84 -3.89
N LYS A 51 6.26 -12.54 -3.79
CA LYS A 51 5.51 -11.92 -4.87
C LYS A 51 5.77 -10.41 -4.84
N VAL A 52 6.25 -9.84 -5.94
CA VAL A 52 6.44 -8.39 -6.07
C VAL A 52 5.49 -7.88 -7.15
N MET A 53 4.51 -7.07 -6.74
CA MET A 53 3.49 -6.51 -7.61
C MET A 53 3.79 -5.04 -7.88
N ASP A 54 4.09 -4.70 -9.13
CA ASP A 54 4.24 -3.33 -9.58
C ASP A 54 4.11 -3.29 -11.11
N TYR A 55 3.25 -2.41 -11.60
CA TYR A 55 2.93 -2.25 -13.02
C TYR A 55 3.66 -1.08 -13.69
N ASP A 56 4.35 -0.23 -12.92
CA ASP A 56 5.07 0.91 -13.45
C ASP A 56 6.33 0.48 -14.21
N ILE A 57 6.88 1.44 -14.93
CA ILE A 57 8.16 1.34 -15.63
C ILE A 57 9.27 2.00 -14.81
N VAL A 58 10.46 1.40 -14.80
CA VAL A 58 11.66 1.99 -14.20
C VAL A 58 12.02 3.27 -14.96
N SER A 59 12.12 4.39 -14.25
CA SER A 59 12.42 5.70 -14.83
C SER A 59 13.56 6.41 -14.11
N VAL A 60 14.29 7.24 -14.85
CA VAL A 60 15.50 7.94 -14.37
C VAL A 60 15.22 8.87 -13.19
N ASP A 61 14.07 9.54 -13.16
CA ASP A 61 13.67 10.47 -12.10
C ASP A 61 13.41 9.76 -10.76
N ASN A 62 13.21 8.44 -10.78
CA ASN A 62 12.98 7.61 -9.61
C ASN A 62 14.27 7.01 -9.02
N MET A 63 15.37 6.99 -9.78
CA MET A 63 16.62 6.29 -9.43
C MET A 63 17.29 6.79 -8.14
N HIS A 64 17.10 8.06 -7.78
CA HIS A 64 17.71 8.64 -6.56
C HIS A 64 17.18 8.02 -5.25
N ARG A 65 16.02 7.34 -5.30
CA ARG A 65 15.40 6.68 -4.13
C ARG A 65 15.08 5.20 -4.35
N GLN A 66 15.08 4.73 -5.60
CA GLN A 66 14.80 3.33 -5.96
C GLN A 66 16.11 2.56 -6.22
N THR A 67 16.89 2.38 -5.16
CA THR A 67 18.26 1.84 -5.23
C THR A 67 18.33 0.35 -5.58
N ILE A 68 17.19 -0.32 -5.75
CA ILE A 68 17.11 -1.68 -6.26
C ILE A 68 17.41 -1.76 -7.78
N PHE A 69 17.14 -0.68 -8.52
CA PHE A 69 17.34 -0.63 -9.97
C PHE A 69 18.72 -0.10 -10.36
N ARG A 70 19.13 -0.37 -11.59
CA ARG A 70 20.33 0.15 -12.25
C ARG A 70 19.96 0.92 -13.51
N THR A 71 20.89 1.70 -14.05
CA THR A 71 20.67 2.45 -15.29
C THR A 71 20.21 1.56 -16.44
N ASP A 72 20.70 0.33 -16.50
CA ASP A 72 20.32 -0.65 -17.52
C ASP A 72 18.90 -1.20 -17.34
N ASP A 73 18.25 -0.98 -16.20
CA ASP A 73 16.87 -1.38 -15.95
C ASP A 73 15.85 -0.34 -16.46
N ILE A 74 16.29 0.85 -16.87
CA ILE A 74 15.40 1.93 -17.33
C ILE A 74 14.57 1.45 -18.54
N GLY A 75 13.26 1.67 -18.47
CA GLY A 75 12.31 1.22 -19.49
C GLY A 75 11.75 -0.19 -19.27
N LEU A 76 12.27 -0.94 -18.29
CA LEU A 76 11.71 -2.24 -17.90
C LEU A 76 10.57 -2.08 -16.90
N ALA A 77 9.68 -3.06 -16.84
CA ALA A 77 8.64 -3.12 -15.81
C ALA A 77 9.28 -3.30 -14.42
N LYS A 78 8.91 -2.45 -13.45
CA LYS A 78 9.51 -2.42 -12.10
C LYS A 78 9.42 -3.77 -11.41
N GLY A 79 8.24 -4.42 -11.43
CA GLY A 79 8.09 -5.74 -10.81
C GLY A 79 9.03 -6.79 -11.40
N GLY A 80 9.22 -6.78 -12.72
CA GLY A 80 10.10 -7.70 -13.45
C GLY A 80 11.58 -7.45 -13.15
N ALA A 81 12.02 -6.18 -13.23
CA ALA A 81 13.38 -5.77 -12.93
C ALA A 81 13.75 -6.04 -11.46
N ALA A 82 12.84 -5.74 -10.52
CA ALA A 82 13.04 -5.99 -9.09
C ALA A 82 13.22 -7.49 -8.83
N ALA A 83 12.36 -8.33 -9.40
CA ALA A 83 12.48 -9.78 -9.29
C ALA A 83 13.80 -10.31 -9.87
N SER A 84 14.25 -9.76 -11.01
CA SER A 84 15.54 -10.11 -11.62
C SER A 84 16.71 -9.78 -10.69
N ASN A 85 16.75 -8.53 -10.20
CA ASN A 85 17.83 -8.03 -9.35
C ASN A 85 17.91 -8.80 -8.02
N MET A 86 16.77 -9.19 -7.45
CA MET A 86 16.74 -9.99 -6.21
C MET A 86 17.17 -11.44 -6.42
N ARG A 87 16.81 -12.07 -7.56
CA ARG A 87 17.35 -13.40 -7.90
C ARG A 87 18.87 -13.37 -8.04
N SER A 88 19.44 -12.30 -8.59
CA SER A 88 20.89 -12.11 -8.65
C SER A 88 21.53 -11.91 -7.26
N LEU A 89 20.83 -11.26 -6.33
CA LEU A 89 21.29 -11.08 -4.95
C LEU A 89 21.30 -12.40 -4.16
N ASN A 90 20.18 -13.13 -4.21
CA ASN A 90 20.03 -14.40 -3.51
C ASN A 90 19.16 -15.39 -4.32
N PRO A 91 19.76 -16.38 -5.00
CA PRO A 91 19.02 -17.34 -5.81
C PRO A 91 18.16 -18.32 -4.99
N ASP A 92 18.37 -18.42 -3.67
CA ASP A 92 17.55 -19.24 -2.79
C ASP A 92 16.17 -18.60 -2.51
N CYS A 93 16.03 -17.29 -2.74
CA CYS A 93 14.78 -16.56 -2.60
C CYS A 93 14.00 -16.61 -3.92
N GLN A 94 12.85 -17.27 -3.92
CA GLN A 94 12.01 -17.36 -5.11
C GLN A 94 11.25 -16.04 -5.32
N MET A 95 11.47 -15.40 -6.47
CA MET A 95 10.85 -14.11 -6.82
C MET A 95 9.81 -14.30 -7.92
N THR A 96 8.57 -13.89 -7.66
CA THR A 96 7.46 -13.90 -8.64
C THR A 96 7.03 -12.47 -8.94
N PRO A 97 7.32 -11.95 -10.15
CA PRO A 97 6.84 -10.63 -10.55
C PRO A 97 5.37 -10.68 -10.95
N ILE A 98 4.61 -9.65 -10.59
CA ILE A 98 3.22 -9.42 -11.02
C ILE A 98 3.15 -8.01 -11.62
N ILE A 99 2.88 -7.93 -12.92
CA ILE A 99 2.92 -6.68 -13.69
C ILE A 99 1.49 -6.22 -14.02
N GLU A 100 0.73 -5.95 -12.96
CA GLU A 100 -0.63 -5.41 -13.05
C GLU A 100 -0.91 -4.54 -11.82
N PRO A 101 -1.80 -3.54 -11.94
CA PRO A 101 -2.21 -2.75 -10.79
C PRO A 101 -2.97 -3.61 -9.78
N LEU A 102 -2.78 -3.32 -8.49
CA LEU A 102 -3.64 -3.88 -7.45
C LEU A 102 -5.02 -3.24 -7.55
N THR A 103 -6.07 -4.06 -7.56
CA THR A 103 -7.47 -3.64 -7.52
C THR A 103 -8.22 -4.43 -6.45
N PRO A 104 -9.34 -3.91 -5.92
CA PRO A 104 -10.16 -4.66 -4.97
C PRO A 104 -10.55 -6.08 -5.43
N ASP A 105 -10.62 -6.34 -6.74
CA ASP A 105 -10.99 -7.65 -7.27
C ASP A 105 -9.84 -8.66 -7.35
N ASN A 106 -8.58 -8.20 -7.51
CA ASN A 106 -7.44 -9.09 -7.69
C ASN A 106 -6.64 -9.35 -6.41
N ILE A 107 -6.90 -8.63 -5.31
CA ILE A 107 -6.15 -8.81 -4.05
C ILE A 107 -6.19 -10.27 -3.59
N GLU A 108 -7.36 -10.90 -3.58
CA GLU A 108 -7.52 -12.30 -3.11
C GLU A 108 -6.71 -13.28 -3.96
N THR A 109 -6.67 -13.06 -5.28
CA THR A 109 -5.89 -13.90 -6.22
C THR A 109 -4.41 -13.90 -5.86
N HIS A 110 -3.88 -12.76 -5.41
CA HIS A 110 -2.45 -12.61 -5.15
C HIS A 110 -2.04 -12.84 -3.71
N ALA A 111 -2.96 -12.63 -2.76
CA ALA A 111 -2.68 -12.69 -1.33
C ALA A 111 -3.21 -13.95 -0.62
N SER A 112 -4.02 -14.80 -1.28
CA SER A 112 -4.61 -15.99 -0.62
C SER A 112 -3.62 -17.07 -0.19
N ASP A 113 -2.42 -17.10 -0.76
CA ASP A 113 -1.38 -18.11 -0.52
C ASP A 113 -0.10 -17.53 0.13
N VAL A 114 -0.17 -16.32 0.70
CA VAL A 114 0.95 -15.68 1.41
C VAL A 114 0.69 -15.60 2.91
N ASP A 115 1.77 -15.50 3.69
CA ASP A 115 1.73 -15.41 5.15
C ASP A 115 1.60 -13.97 5.67
N LEU A 116 2.00 -12.99 4.86
CA LEU A 116 2.07 -11.57 5.23
C LEU A 116 2.06 -10.68 3.97
N VAL A 117 1.43 -9.52 4.08
CA VAL A 117 1.41 -8.48 3.03
C VAL A 117 2.22 -7.25 3.47
N LEU A 118 3.01 -6.69 2.56
CA LEU A 118 3.69 -5.42 2.73
C LEU A 118 3.11 -4.41 1.75
N ASP A 119 2.63 -3.29 2.30
CA ASP A 119 2.23 -2.15 1.51
C ASP A 119 3.41 -1.19 1.34
N CYS A 120 4.02 -1.24 0.16
CA CYS A 120 5.07 -0.33 -0.29
C CYS A 120 4.58 0.57 -1.44
N ALA A 121 3.26 0.68 -1.63
CA ALA A 121 2.65 1.51 -2.67
C ALA A 121 2.67 2.99 -2.26
N ASP A 122 2.55 3.86 -3.25
CA ASP A 122 2.37 5.32 -3.06
C ASP A 122 0.91 5.76 -3.30
N SER A 123 -0.01 4.79 -3.27
CA SER A 123 -1.43 5.00 -3.46
C SER A 123 -2.21 4.60 -2.21
N PHE A 124 -2.81 5.57 -1.54
CA PHE A 124 -3.68 5.29 -0.40
C PHE A 124 -4.89 4.43 -0.82
N ALA A 125 -5.43 4.55 -2.03
CA ALA A 125 -6.51 3.66 -2.49
C ALA A 125 -6.06 2.19 -2.43
N VAL A 126 -4.82 1.90 -2.81
CA VAL A 126 -4.18 0.59 -2.64
C VAL A 126 -4.00 0.26 -1.17
N SER A 127 -3.43 1.17 -0.37
CA SER A 127 -3.20 0.97 1.07
C SER A 127 -4.46 0.61 1.84
N TYR A 128 -5.55 1.33 1.61
CA TYR A 128 -6.83 1.08 2.27
C TYR A 128 -7.51 -0.18 1.74
N SER A 129 -7.41 -0.48 0.44
CA SER A 129 -7.91 -1.75 -0.11
C SER A 129 -7.17 -2.96 0.48
N LEU A 130 -5.85 -2.86 0.64
CA LEU A 130 -5.03 -3.89 1.31
C LEU A 130 -5.42 -4.04 2.78
N SER A 131 -5.59 -2.92 3.49
CA SER A 131 -6.02 -2.92 4.89
C SER A 131 -7.38 -3.61 5.05
N ASP A 132 -8.34 -3.28 4.20
CA ASP A 132 -9.69 -3.84 4.22
C ASP A 132 -9.67 -5.36 3.95
N TYR A 133 -8.85 -5.80 2.98
CA TYR A 133 -8.68 -7.23 2.71
C TYR A 133 -7.96 -7.97 3.85
N CYS A 134 -6.89 -7.39 4.38
CA CYS A 134 -6.06 -8.03 5.41
C CYS A 134 -6.73 -8.07 6.78
N LEU A 135 -7.70 -7.20 7.05
CA LEU A 135 -8.44 -7.15 8.31
C LEU A 135 -8.99 -8.53 8.68
N ASN A 136 -8.60 -9.05 9.85
CA ASN A 136 -8.93 -10.39 10.34
C ASN A 136 -8.45 -11.57 9.46
N ARG A 137 -7.59 -11.34 8.46
CA ARG A 137 -7.08 -12.37 7.53
C ARG A 137 -5.57 -12.54 7.60
N LEU A 138 -4.82 -11.47 7.33
CA LEU A 138 -3.37 -11.49 7.16
C LEU A 138 -2.69 -10.32 7.89
N PRO A 139 -1.48 -10.51 8.42
CA PRO A 139 -0.67 -9.40 8.90
C PRO A 139 -0.35 -8.44 7.75
N LEU A 140 -0.48 -7.14 8.00
CA LEU A 140 -0.13 -6.08 7.06
C LEU A 140 0.96 -5.21 7.66
N ILE A 141 2.11 -5.09 6.98
CA ILE A 141 3.10 -4.06 7.32
C ILE A 141 2.96 -2.91 6.32
N HIS A 142 2.43 -1.78 6.80
CA HIS A 142 2.17 -0.59 6.00
C HIS A 142 3.17 0.52 6.34
N ALA A 143 3.63 1.25 5.33
CA ALA A 143 4.55 2.36 5.49
C ALA A 143 4.22 3.51 4.55
N SER A 144 4.60 4.73 4.94
CA SER A 144 4.44 5.91 4.11
C SER A 144 5.53 6.94 4.40
N VAL A 145 5.92 7.70 3.38
CA VAL A 145 6.91 8.78 3.47
C VAL A 145 6.43 9.96 2.65
N VAL A 146 6.45 11.15 3.26
CA VAL A 146 6.14 12.42 2.60
C VAL A 146 7.18 13.45 3.02
N GLY A 147 7.86 14.06 2.05
CA GLY A 147 8.91 15.05 2.28
C GLY A 147 10.03 14.51 3.16
N THR A 148 10.07 14.98 4.42
CA THR A 148 11.10 14.67 5.42
C THR A 148 10.56 13.90 6.63
N ALA A 149 9.34 13.38 6.56
CA ALA A 149 8.74 12.56 7.59
C ALA A 149 8.20 11.25 7.01
N GLY A 150 8.19 10.21 7.84
CA GLY A 150 7.63 8.92 7.44
C GLY A 150 7.29 8.06 8.64
N TYR A 151 6.56 6.99 8.37
CA TYR A 151 6.17 6.02 9.38
C TYR A 151 6.10 4.61 8.79
N VAL A 152 6.15 3.63 9.67
CA VAL A 152 5.84 2.24 9.40
C VAL A 152 5.04 1.66 10.57
N GLY A 153 4.07 0.81 10.28
CA GLY A 153 3.27 0.15 11.29
C GLY A 153 2.91 -1.28 10.93
N GLY A 154 2.61 -2.08 11.96
CA GLY A 154 2.05 -3.42 11.82
C GLY A 154 0.56 -3.42 12.15
N PHE A 155 -0.26 -3.84 11.21
CA PHE A 155 -1.72 -3.74 11.22
C PHE A 155 -2.38 -5.08 10.90
N CYS A 156 -3.71 -5.13 11.07
CA CYS A 156 -4.57 -6.23 10.64
C CYS A 156 -4.26 -7.58 11.31
N TYR A 157 -4.89 -8.66 10.81
CA TYR A 157 -4.91 -10.01 11.41
C TYR A 157 -5.48 -10.05 12.84
N ASN A 158 -4.68 -9.68 13.84
CA ASN A 158 -5.05 -9.61 15.24
C ASN A 158 -4.72 -8.24 15.88
N ALA A 159 -4.44 -7.24 15.04
CA ALA A 159 -4.27 -5.84 15.41
C ALA A 159 -5.23 -4.95 14.59
N PRO A 160 -5.49 -3.71 15.04
CA PRO A 160 -6.34 -2.79 14.30
C PRO A 160 -5.82 -2.48 12.90
N SER A 161 -6.74 -2.11 12.02
CA SER A 161 -6.49 -1.78 10.62
C SER A 161 -5.80 -0.44 10.45
N VAL A 162 -5.39 -0.12 9.21
CA VAL A 162 -4.89 1.22 8.88
C VAL A 162 -5.97 2.28 9.16
N ARG A 163 -7.26 1.97 8.95
CA ARG A 163 -8.38 2.89 9.20
C ARG A 163 -8.56 3.22 10.67
N ALA A 164 -8.27 2.29 11.57
CA ALA A 164 -8.36 2.51 13.01
C ALA A 164 -7.39 3.60 13.48
N VAL A 165 -6.20 3.68 12.85
CA VAL A 165 -5.17 4.68 13.21
C VAL A 165 -5.30 5.95 12.37
N PHE A 166 -5.72 5.83 11.12
CA PHE A 166 -5.91 6.92 10.17
C PHE A 166 -7.35 6.90 9.66
N PRO A 167 -8.33 7.36 10.46
CA PRO A 167 -9.75 7.33 10.07
C PRO A 167 -10.06 8.38 8.99
N ASP A 168 -9.34 9.50 8.98
CA ASP A 168 -9.48 10.59 8.02
C ASP A 168 -8.27 10.63 7.07
N LEU A 169 -8.48 11.02 5.81
CA LEU A 169 -7.35 11.30 4.93
C LEU A 169 -6.63 12.60 5.37
N PRO A 170 -5.29 12.66 5.21
CA PRO A 170 -4.53 13.87 5.50
C PRO A 170 -5.05 15.08 4.71
N LYS A 171 -5.30 16.22 5.38
CA LYS A 171 -5.79 17.46 4.74
C LYS A 171 -4.80 18.14 3.78
N ARG A 172 -3.52 17.78 3.85
CA ARG A 172 -2.48 18.23 2.92
C ARG A 172 -2.06 17.04 2.07
N PHE A 173 -2.25 17.19 0.77
CA PHE A 173 -1.94 16.19 -0.23
C PHE A 173 -0.67 16.60 -0.95
N GLY A 174 0.30 15.70 -0.97
CA GLY A 174 1.35 15.74 -1.97
C GLY A 174 1.92 14.35 -2.16
N SER A 175 2.13 13.99 -3.41
CA SER A 175 2.89 12.80 -3.76
C SER A 175 4.39 13.08 -3.60
N CYS A 176 5.21 12.03 -3.45
CA CYS A 176 6.67 12.17 -3.52
C CYS A 176 7.13 12.86 -4.83
N ALA A 177 6.32 12.79 -5.90
CA ALA A 177 6.58 13.43 -7.17
C ALA A 177 6.28 14.95 -7.15
N GLU A 178 5.27 15.39 -6.38
CA GLU A 178 4.88 16.80 -6.29
C GLU A 178 5.62 17.54 -5.17
N ASP A 179 5.79 16.92 -4.00
CA ASP A 179 6.41 17.52 -2.82
C ASP A 179 7.92 17.26 -2.73
N GLY A 180 8.42 16.34 -3.54
CA GLY A 180 9.78 15.81 -3.42
C GLY A 180 9.96 14.89 -2.22
N VAL A 181 11.00 14.05 -2.27
CA VAL A 181 11.35 13.15 -1.17
C VAL A 181 12.86 12.88 -1.16
N LEU A 182 13.45 12.79 0.03
CA LEU A 182 14.85 12.41 0.17
C LEU A 182 14.99 10.88 0.16
N GLY A 183 15.86 10.34 -0.70
CA GLY A 183 16.13 8.90 -0.78
C GLY A 183 16.47 8.24 0.56
N PRO A 184 17.32 8.84 1.43
CA PRO A 184 17.68 8.23 2.72
C PRO A 184 16.51 7.97 3.67
N ILE A 185 15.53 8.88 3.81
CA ILE A 185 14.38 8.63 4.68
C ILE A 185 13.53 7.47 4.17
N VAL A 186 13.36 7.38 2.85
CA VAL A 186 12.66 6.24 2.22
C VAL A 186 13.40 4.94 2.52
N GLY A 187 14.74 4.96 2.42
CA GLY A 187 15.60 3.85 2.82
C GLY A 187 15.44 3.43 4.28
N ILE A 188 15.42 4.39 5.21
CA ILE A 188 15.22 4.15 6.66
C ILE A 188 13.87 3.48 6.91
N ILE A 189 12.77 4.07 6.39
CA ILE A 189 11.43 3.56 6.62
C ILE A 189 11.24 2.18 5.98
N GLY A 190 11.70 1.96 4.75
CA GLY A 190 11.65 0.64 4.13
C GLY A 190 12.52 -0.41 4.84
N SER A 191 13.65 -0.01 5.44
CA SER A 191 14.45 -0.92 6.28
C SER A 191 13.71 -1.32 7.55
N LEU A 192 13.00 -0.39 8.19
CA LEU A 192 12.13 -0.70 9.32
C LEU A 192 10.97 -1.62 8.91
N GLN A 193 10.43 -1.43 7.71
CA GLN A 193 9.39 -2.30 7.14
C GLN A 193 9.88 -3.75 6.98
N ALA A 194 11.10 -3.95 6.48
CA ALA A 194 11.75 -5.27 6.46
C ALA A 194 11.96 -5.84 7.88
N GLN A 195 12.42 -5.02 8.82
CA GLN A 195 12.67 -5.45 10.19
C GLN A 195 11.37 -5.90 10.89
N MET A 196 10.28 -5.16 10.74
CA MET A 196 8.97 -5.55 11.29
C MET A 196 8.47 -6.84 10.62
N THR A 197 8.67 -7.00 9.32
CA THR A 197 8.33 -8.24 8.60
C THR A 197 9.06 -9.45 9.15
N LEU A 198 10.38 -9.34 9.38
CA LEU A 198 11.18 -10.38 10.03
C LEU A 198 10.62 -10.75 11.40
N ALA A 199 10.28 -9.75 12.21
CA ALA A 199 9.75 -9.96 13.56
C ALA A 199 8.40 -10.71 13.56
N VAL A 200 7.49 -10.39 12.62
CA VAL A 200 6.22 -11.12 12.48
C VAL A 200 6.45 -12.56 12.04
N ILE A 201 7.20 -12.78 10.96
CA ILE A 201 7.41 -14.11 10.38
C ILE A 201 8.11 -15.05 11.37
N THR A 202 9.12 -14.55 12.07
CA THR A 202 9.87 -15.35 13.03
C THR A 202 9.15 -15.53 14.36
N LYS A 203 8.03 -14.82 14.57
CA LYS A 203 7.21 -14.82 15.79
C LYS A 203 8.02 -14.37 17.00
N GLN A 204 8.71 -13.23 16.88
CA GLN A 204 9.41 -12.62 18.00
C GLN A 204 8.42 -12.31 19.14
N LEU A 205 8.90 -12.39 20.39
CA LEU A 205 8.07 -12.16 21.59
C LEU A 205 7.36 -10.81 21.56
N SER A 206 8.07 -9.77 21.15
CA SER A 206 7.51 -8.43 20.95
C SER A 206 7.02 -8.29 19.51
N SER A 207 5.75 -8.63 19.27
CA SER A 207 5.15 -8.47 17.95
C SER A 207 5.09 -6.98 17.54
N PRO A 208 5.46 -6.65 16.29
CA PRO A 208 5.29 -5.31 15.75
C PRO A 208 3.85 -5.01 15.30
N LEU A 209 2.94 -6.00 15.32
CA LEU A 209 1.52 -5.75 15.11
C LEU A 209 0.97 -4.92 16.27
N GLY A 210 0.14 -3.92 15.95
CA GLY A 210 -0.36 -2.93 16.91
C GLY A 210 0.66 -1.85 17.25
N GLN A 211 1.73 -1.69 16.46
CA GLN A 211 2.78 -0.70 16.71
C GLN A 211 3.01 0.19 15.48
N LEU A 212 3.16 1.49 15.72
CA LEU A 212 3.60 2.48 14.75
C LEU A 212 4.97 3.02 15.17
N VAL A 213 5.90 3.14 14.23
CA VAL A 213 7.19 3.81 14.37
C VAL A 213 7.24 4.97 13.40
N THR A 214 7.65 6.15 13.87
CA THR A 214 7.79 7.35 13.04
C THR A 214 9.23 7.82 13.00
N TYR A 215 9.60 8.50 11.91
CA TYR A 215 10.91 9.14 11.77
C TYR A 215 10.75 10.55 11.17
N ASP A 216 11.33 11.53 11.86
CA ASP A 216 11.52 12.90 11.37
C ASP A 216 13.00 13.09 10.96
N ALA A 217 13.25 13.27 9.66
CA ALA A 217 14.59 13.43 9.11
C ALA A 217 15.19 14.81 9.34
N ILE A 218 14.39 15.85 9.61
CA ILE A 218 14.93 17.18 9.96
C ILE A 218 15.47 17.14 11.39
N GLY A 219 14.67 16.61 12.32
CA GLY A 219 15.06 16.46 13.71
C GLY A 219 16.01 15.29 13.98
N ASN A 220 16.12 14.33 13.05
CA ASN A 220 16.75 13.01 13.24
C ASN A 220 16.20 12.29 14.47
N ARG A 221 14.87 12.23 14.60
CA ARG A 221 14.19 11.65 15.78
C ARG A 221 13.28 10.51 15.37
N PHE A 222 13.37 9.43 16.14
CA PHE A 222 12.39 8.37 16.14
C PHE A 222 11.29 8.65 17.15
N GLY A 223 10.06 8.31 16.78
CA GLY A 223 8.89 8.30 17.65
C GLY A 223 8.02 7.09 17.34
N GLY A 224 6.75 7.17 17.72
CA GLY A 224 5.79 6.10 17.53
C GLY A 224 4.98 5.82 18.79
N PHE A 225 4.04 4.89 18.66
CA PHE A 225 3.15 4.47 19.73
C PHE A 225 2.60 3.08 19.44
N ARG A 226 2.00 2.45 20.45
CA ARG A 226 1.20 1.23 20.27
C ARG A 226 -0.28 1.59 20.24
N PHE A 227 -1.05 0.80 19.49
CA PHE A 227 -2.47 1.02 19.23
C PHE A 227 -3.30 -0.27 19.38
N ASP A 228 -2.84 -1.22 20.20
CA ASP A 228 -3.46 -2.55 20.35
C ASP A 228 -4.97 -2.56 20.66
N GLY A 229 -5.48 -1.52 21.35
CA GLY A 229 -6.86 -1.44 21.80
C GLY A 229 -7.72 -0.42 21.04
N VAL A 230 -7.27 0.07 19.89
CA VAL A 230 -8.06 1.01 19.07
C VAL A 230 -9.15 0.25 18.33
N GLU A 231 -10.38 0.74 18.40
CA GLU A 231 -11.53 0.15 17.72
C GLU A 231 -11.54 0.52 16.22
N GLU A 232 -12.10 -0.35 15.39
CA GLU A 232 -12.35 -0.04 13.98
C GLU A 232 -13.44 1.04 13.85
N PRO A 233 -13.36 1.92 12.84
CA PRO A 233 -14.39 2.93 12.64
C PRO A 233 -15.74 2.30 12.24
N ASP A 234 -16.84 2.84 12.78
CA ASP A 234 -18.21 2.39 12.48
C ASP A 234 -18.58 2.52 10.99
N VAL A 235 -18.00 3.51 10.31
CA VAL A 235 -18.24 3.79 8.89
C VAL A 235 -16.91 3.76 8.14
N ALA A 236 -16.81 2.83 7.19
CA ALA A 236 -15.70 2.80 6.23
C ALA A 236 -16.16 3.35 4.88
N LEU A 237 -15.28 4.09 4.22
CA LEU A 237 -15.41 4.47 2.81
C LEU A 237 -14.61 3.46 1.98
N PRO A 238 -15.22 2.34 1.51
CA PRO A 238 -14.49 1.31 0.80
C PRO A 238 -14.08 1.78 -0.59
N PHE A 239 -12.89 1.38 -1.00
CA PHE A 239 -12.49 1.43 -2.40
C PHE A 239 -13.05 0.21 -3.12
N ILE A 240 -13.69 0.45 -4.26
CA ILE A 240 -14.21 -0.58 -5.15
C ILE A 240 -13.59 -0.44 -6.54
N SER A 241 -13.67 -1.50 -7.33
CA SER A 241 -13.34 -1.41 -8.75
C SER A 241 -14.58 -1.01 -9.58
N PRO A 242 -14.39 -0.58 -10.85
CA PRO A 242 -15.50 -0.41 -11.77
C PRO A 242 -16.35 -1.67 -12.01
N LEU A 243 -15.78 -2.88 -11.83
CA LEU A 243 -16.51 -4.15 -12.00
C LEU A 243 -17.52 -4.40 -10.87
N GLN A 244 -17.40 -3.69 -9.75
CA GLN A 244 -18.28 -3.81 -8.58
C GLN A 244 -19.41 -2.77 -8.57
N LEU A 245 -19.54 -1.99 -9.65
CA LEU A 245 -20.67 -1.09 -9.88
C LEU A 245 -21.97 -1.88 -10.08
N LYS A 246 -23.06 -1.36 -9.55
CA LYS A 246 -24.41 -1.90 -9.66
C LYS A 246 -25.26 -0.96 -10.50
N SER A 247 -26.29 -1.51 -11.15
CA SER A 247 -27.20 -0.73 -12.02
C SER A 247 -28.02 0.34 -11.29
N ASP A 248 -28.11 0.26 -9.97
CA ASP A 248 -28.82 1.21 -9.10
C ASP A 248 -27.89 2.18 -8.36
N ASP A 249 -26.58 2.16 -8.66
CA ASP A 249 -25.63 3.14 -8.13
C ASP A 249 -25.82 4.51 -8.79
N LEU A 250 -25.75 5.57 -7.97
CA LEU A 250 -25.49 6.90 -8.49
C LEU A 250 -23.98 7.09 -8.63
N VAL A 251 -23.46 6.99 -9.85
CA VAL A 251 -22.04 7.19 -10.14
C VAL A 251 -21.76 8.66 -10.43
N ILE A 252 -20.87 9.26 -9.64
CA ILE A 252 -20.40 10.64 -9.82
C ILE A 252 -18.92 10.61 -10.17
N ASP A 253 -18.59 11.09 -11.37
CA ASP A 253 -17.22 11.25 -11.84
C ASP A 253 -16.73 12.67 -11.56
N LEU A 254 -15.77 12.76 -10.63
CA LEU A 254 -15.17 14.01 -10.18
C LEU A 254 -14.00 14.46 -11.07
N ARG A 255 -13.65 13.67 -12.08
CA ARG A 255 -12.67 14.06 -13.09
C ARG A 255 -13.29 15.11 -14.00
N THR A 256 -12.45 15.96 -14.54
CA THR A 256 -12.82 16.91 -15.59
C THR A 256 -12.82 16.21 -16.96
N ALA A 257 -13.47 16.82 -17.95
CA ALA A 257 -13.59 16.22 -19.28
C ALA A 257 -12.24 16.18 -20.02
N ASP A 258 -11.29 17.05 -19.65
CA ASP A 258 -9.91 17.06 -20.13
C ASP A 258 -9.03 15.99 -19.47
N GLU A 259 -9.38 15.55 -18.26
CA GLU A 259 -8.65 14.47 -17.57
C GLU A 259 -8.95 13.09 -18.16
N ALA A 260 -10.23 12.79 -18.43
CA ALA A 260 -10.67 11.46 -18.82
C ALA A 260 -12.13 11.43 -19.30
N ASP A 261 -12.44 10.43 -20.12
CA ASP A 261 -13.81 10.03 -20.39
C ASP A 261 -14.50 9.54 -19.10
N LEU A 262 -15.84 9.60 -19.10
CA LEU A 262 -16.64 9.14 -17.96
C LEU A 262 -16.33 7.67 -17.64
N ILE A 263 -16.29 7.32 -16.36
CA ILE A 263 -16.00 5.96 -15.92
C ILE A 263 -17.05 4.94 -16.41
N THR A 264 -18.31 5.39 -16.56
CA THR A 264 -19.42 4.66 -17.18
C THR A 264 -20.30 5.64 -17.97
N ALA A 265 -21.06 5.13 -18.94
CA ALA A 265 -21.90 5.98 -19.81
C ALA A 265 -23.02 6.73 -19.05
N ASP A 266 -23.45 6.21 -17.91
CA ASP A 266 -24.50 6.75 -17.04
C ASP A 266 -23.94 7.60 -15.88
N ALA A 267 -22.62 7.72 -15.74
CA ALA A 267 -22.00 8.53 -14.71
C ALA A 267 -22.28 10.03 -14.90
N GLN A 268 -22.50 10.74 -13.79
CA GLN A 268 -22.66 12.19 -13.79
C GLN A 268 -21.32 12.87 -13.54
N ARG A 269 -20.91 13.77 -14.45
CA ARG A 269 -19.72 14.60 -14.23
C ARG A 269 -20.05 15.76 -13.31
N LEU A 270 -19.48 15.77 -12.11
CA LEU A 270 -19.68 16.84 -11.13
C LEU A 270 -18.35 17.18 -10.47
N GLY A 271 -18.07 18.47 -10.27
CA GLY A 271 -16.97 18.89 -9.41
C GLY A 271 -17.31 18.73 -7.93
N ILE A 272 -16.29 18.71 -7.07
CA ILE A 272 -16.47 18.61 -5.61
C ILE A 272 -17.37 19.72 -5.03
N ASP A 273 -17.32 20.91 -5.63
CA ASP A 273 -18.14 22.05 -5.22
C ASP A 273 -19.64 21.80 -5.45
N GLN A 274 -19.97 20.94 -6.42
CA GLN A 274 -21.34 20.56 -6.78
C GLN A 274 -21.91 19.44 -5.90
N ILE A 275 -21.11 18.88 -4.99
CA ILE A 275 -21.60 17.95 -3.96
C ILE A 275 -22.33 18.75 -2.89
N THR A 276 -23.63 18.96 -3.06
CA THR A 276 -24.48 19.79 -2.20
C THR A 276 -25.76 19.04 -1.78
N PRO A 277 -26.51 19.55 -0.77
CA PRO A 277 -27.78 18.95 -0.36
C PRO A 277 -28.86 18.86 -1.46
N ASP A 278 -28.69 19.57 -2.58
CA ASP A 278 -29.64 19.57 -3.70
C ASP A 278 -29.44 18.37 -4.65
N LEU A 279 -28.43 17.51 -4.41
CA LEU A 279 -28.24 16.30 -5.18
C LEU A 279 -29.49 15.41 -5.13
N PRO A 280 -29.90 14.78 -6.26
CA PRO A 280 -31.10 13.94 -6.32
C PRO A 280 -30.87 12.57 -5.67
N LEU A 281 -30.71 12.55 -4.35
CA LEU A 281 -30.35 11.36 -3.55
C LEU A 281 -31.57 10.54 -3.10
N LYS A 282 -32.79 11.02 -3.38
CA LYS A 282 -34.02 10.34 -2.95
C LYS A 282 -34.16 8.99 -3.65
N GLY A 283 -34.17 7.91 -2.87
CA GLY A 283 -34.29 6.54 -3.39
C GLY A 283 -32.97 5.94 -3.88
N ILE A 284 -31.86 6.67 -3.80
CA ILE A 284 -30.53 6.15 -4.11
C ILE A 284 -30.03 5.31 -2.93
N GLY A 285 -29.68 4.06 -3.19
CA GLY A 285 -29.13 3.15 -2.17
C GLY A 285 -27.64 3.36 -1.93
N ARG A 286 -26.88 3.65 -3.00
CA ARG A 286 -25.43 3.86 -2.95
C ARG A 286 -24.98 4.95 -3.92
N VAL A 287 -24.08 5.82 -3.46
CA VAL A 287 -23.36 6.78 -4.29
C VAL A 287 -21.92 6.29 -4.47
N VAL A 288 -21.45 6.27 -5.72
CA VAL A 288 -20.07 5.90 -6.04
C VAL A 288 -19.34 7.13 -6.57
N LEU A 289 -18.29 7.52 -5.86
CA LEU A 289 -17.48 8.71 -6.18
C LEU A 289 -16.19 8.27 -6.87
N CYS A 290 -15.97 8.72 -8.09
CA CYS A 290 -14.82 8.35 -8.89
C CYS A 290 -13.88 9.55 -9.08
N CYS A 291 -12.58 9.37 -8.87
CA CYS A 291 -11.59 10.30 -9.40
C CYS A 291 -10.29 9.59 -9.76
N ARG A 292 -9.29 10.32 -10.28
CA ARG A 292 -7.98 9.76 -10.70
C ARG A 292 -7.30 8.94 -9.59
N SER A 293 -6.96 9.58 -8.47
CA SER A 293 -6.24 8.95 -7.35
C SER A 293 -7.14 8.45 -6.20
N GLY A 294 -8.44 8.74 -6.24
CA GLY A 294 -9.39 8.59 -5.12
C GLY A 294 -9.46 9.78 -4.15
N GLN A 295 -8.56 10.76 -4.21
CA GLN A 295 -8.46 11.81 -3.17
C GLN A 295 -9.67 12.75 -3.22
N ARG A 296 -10.04 13.22 -4.42
CA ARG A 296 -11.25 14.02 -4.63
C ARG A 296 -12.50 13.23 -4.26
N ALA A 297 -12.51 11.92 -4.55
CA ALA A 297 -13.62 11.04 -4.19
C ALA A 297 -13.82 10.97 -2.68
N TRP A 298 -12.74 10.83 -1.91
CA TRP A 298 -12.81 10.84 -0.46
C TRP A 298 -13.29 12.19 0.10
N ALA A 299 -12.71 13.31 -0.36
CA ALA A 299 -13.14 14.63 0.10
C ALA A 299 -14.61 14.92 -0.24
N ALA A 300 -15.08 14.45 -1.41
CA ALA A 300 -16.49 14.48 -1.78
C ALA A 300 -17.35 13.58 -0.88
N ALA A 301 -16.84 12.42 -0.46
CA ALA A 301 -17.52 11.52 0.45
C ALA A 301 -17.71 12.14 1.84
N GLU A 302 -16.66 12.76 2.41
CA GLU A 302 -16.76 13.48 3.68
C GLU A 302 -17.82 14.58 3.62
N LYS A 303 -17.83 15.36 2.53
CA LYS A 303 -18.82 16.42 2.30
C LYS A 303 -20.23 15.83 2.19
N LEU A 304 -20.40 14.74 1.43
CA LEU A 304 -21.68 14.05 1.24
C LEU A 304 -22.21 13.45 2.55
N SER A 305 -21.36 12.80 3.34
CA SER A 305 -21.68 12.26 4.67
C SER A 305 -22.20 13.34 5.64
N GLY A 306 -21.85 14.62 5.42
CA GLY A 306 -22.35 15.73 6.22
C GLY A 306 -23.85 16.01 6.07
N PHE A 307 -24.50 15.52 5.01
CA PHE A 307 -25.93 15.75 4.76
C PHE A 307 -26.69 14.54 4.21
N TRP A 308 -26.02 13.40 4.00
CA TRP A 308 -26.62 12.16 3.52
C TRP A 308 -26.05 10.94 4.26
N SER A 309 -26.92 10.02 4.64
CA SER A 309 -26.57 8.85 5.47
C SER A 309 -26.62 7.51 4.72
N GLY A 310 -26.65 7.54 3.38
CA GLY A 310 -26.64 6.33 2.57
C GLY A 310 -25.24 5.75 2.37
N SER A 311 -25.15 4.67 1.60
CA SER A 311 -23.88 3.99 1.36
C SER A 311 -23.01 4.77 0.37
N ILE A 312 -21.73 4.96 0.69
CA ILE A 312 -20.76 5.61 -0.20
C ILE A 312 -19.65 4.60 -0.54
N SER A 313 -19.21 4.58 -1.79
CA SER A 313 -18.02 3.83 -2.22
C SER A 313 -17.15 4.70 -3.13
N LEU A 314 -15.85 4.40 -3.16
CA LEU A 314 -14.86 5.22 -3.86
C LEU A 314 -14.22 4.42 -4.99
N ILE A 315 -13.95 5.07 -6.12
CA ILE A 315 -13.14 4.51 -7.22
C ILE A 315 -11.92 5.41 -7.42
N ALA A 316 -10.74 4.82 -7.37
CA ALA A 316 -9.51 5.40 -7.87
C ALA A 316 -9.26 4.86 -9.28
N ALA A 317 -9.60 5.64 -10.30
CA ALA A 317 -9.59 5.20 -11.69
C ALA A 317 -8.18 5.07 -12.31
N GLY A 318 -7.17 5.63 -11.64
CA GLY A 318 -5.81 5.73 -12.17
C GLY A 318 -5.72 6.70 -13.36
N ASP A 319 -4.56 6.70 -13.99
CA ASP A 319 -4.32 7.40 -15.26
C ASP A 319 -4.79 6.48 -16.39
N GLN A 320 -5.85 6.87 -17.10
CA GLN A 320 -6.42 6.05 -18.16
C GLN A 320 -5.40 5.82 -19.29
N ASN A 321 -4.92 4.58 -19.42
CA ASN A 321 -4.38 3.96 -20.63
C ASN A 321 -4.35 2.42 -20.46
N PHE A 322 -5.47 1.83 -20.04
CA PHE A 322 -5.58 0.38 -19.89
C PHE A 322 -6.87 -0.11 -20.57
N ILE A 323 -6.77 -0.26 -21.90
CA ILE A 323 -7.46 -1.31 -22.65
C ILE A 323 -6.37 -2.25 -23.14
#